data_AF-A0A923TTZ1-F1
#
_entry.id   AF-A0A923TTZ1-F1
#
_cell.length_a   1.000
_cell.length_b   1.000
_cell.length_c   1.000
_cell.angle_alpha   90.00
_cell.angle_beta   90.00
_cell.angle_gamma   90.00
#
_symmetry.space_group_name_H-M   'P 1'
#
loop_
_entity.id
_entity.type
_entity.pdbx_description
1 polymer ?
#
loop_
_entity_poly.entity_id
_entity_poly.type
_entity_poly.pdbx_seq_one_letter_code
_entity_poly.pdbx_strand_id
1 'polypeptide(L)'
;MKIRQLFVISLLVYIMLWGSSNTNAQCTMCKTNIENARKDGHTMVGSTLNNGIMYLLVLPYAIAGVFGFIYYKKYKERKAADAAKAG
;
A
#
# COMPACT_ATOMS: atom_id res chain seq x y z
N MET A 1 -1.21 -31.11 -25.64
CA MET A 1 -0.38 -30.25 -24.76
C MET A 1 -1.03 -28.90 -24.45
N LYS A 2 -1.56 -28.17 -25.44
CA LYS A 2 -2.24 -26.87 -25.24
C LYS A 2 -3.44 -26.95 -24.27
N ILE A 3 -4.27 -27.99 -24.37
CA ILE A 3 -5.47 -28.12 -23.52
C ILE A 3 -5.15 -28.41 -22.04
N ARG A 4 -4.06 -29.16 -21.77
CA ARG A 4 -3.56 -29.43 -20.41
C ARG A 4 -2.98 -28.16 -19.80
N GLN A 5 -2.25 -27.37 -20.59
CA GLN A 5 -1.71 -26.08 -20.15
C GLN A 5 -2.82 -25.07 -19.87
N LEU A 6 -3.85 -24.99 -20.74
CA LEU A 6 -5.02 -24.14 -20.52
C LEU A 6 -5.80 -24.54 -19.26
N PHE A 7 -5.93 -25.84 -18.98
CA PHE A 7 -6.56 -26.33 -17.76
C PHE A 7 -5.77 -25.93 -16.50
N VAL A 8 -4.44 -26.07 -16.52
CA VAL A 8 -3.57 -25.68 -15.41
C VAL A 8 -3.60 -24.16 -15.18
N ILE A 9 -3.57 -23.36 -16.25
CA ILE A 9 -3.67 -21.89 -16.17
C ILE A 9 -5.04 -21.49 -15.60
N SER A 10 -6.12 -22.10 -16.09
CA SER A 10 -7.47 -21.85 -15.57
C SER A 10 -7.60 -22.19 -14.08
N LEU A 11 -7.00 -23.29 -13.64
CA LEU A 11 -6.98 -23.71 -12.24
C LEU A 11 -6.19 -22.72 -11.37
N LEU A 12 -5.03 -22.26 -11.85
CA LEU A 12 -4.20 -21.27 -11.14
C LEU A 12 -4.91 -19.93 -11.00
N VAL A 13 -5.59 -19.46 -12.05
CA VAL A 13 -6.38 -18.22 -12.02
C VAL A 13 -7.54 -18.35 -11.03
N TYR A 14 -8.22 -19.49 -10.99
CA TYR A 14 -9.29 -19.76 -10.02
C TYR A 14 -8.78 -19.72 -8.57
N ILE A 15 -7.64 -20.35 -8.28
CA ILE A 15 -7.02 -20.33 -6.95
C ILE A 15 -6.62 -18.91 -6.53
N MET A 16 -6.10 -18.09 -7.45
CA MET A 16 -5.73 -16.69 -7.19
C MET A 16 -6.95 -15.81 -6.89
N LEU A 17 -8.05 -15.98 -7.63
CA LEU A 17 -9.26 -15.18 -7.47
C LEU A 17 -10.04 -15.53 -6.19
N TRP A 18 -9.95 -16.77 -5.71
CA TRP A 18 -10.71 -17.27 -4.56
C TRP A 18 -9.85 -17.53 -3.31
N GLY A 19 -8.54 -17.32 -3.40
CA GLY A 19 -7.57 -17.57 -2.32
C GLY A 19 -7.52 -16.50 -1.23
N SER A 20 -8.34 -15.45 -1.30
CA SER A 20 -8.44 -14.44 -0.24
C SER A 20 -9.36 -14.92 0.87
N SER A 21 -8.88 -15.87 1.67
CA SER A 21 -9.46 -16.12 2.99
C SER A 21 -8.96 -15.05 3.95
N ASN A 22 -9.84 -14.55 4.83
CA ASN A 22 -9.47 -13.63 5.90
C ASN A 22 -8.37 -14.28 6.77
N THR A 23 -7.12 -13.98 6.47
CA THR A 23 -6.00 -14.49 7.24
C THR A 23 -6.01 -13.75 8.58
N ASN A 24 -6.43 -14.45 9.63
CA ASN A 24 -6.10 -14.01 10.99
C ASN A 24 -4.57 -14.07 11.10
N ALA A 25 -3.93 -12.90 10.93
CA ALA A 25 -2.50 -12.60 11.11
C ALA A 25 -1.53 -13.79 10.91
N GLN A 26 -1.30 -14.20 9.66
CA GLN A 26 -0.22 -15.15 9.29
C GLN A 26 1.16 -14.48 9.16
N CYS A 27 1.48 -13.55 10.04
CA CYS A 27 2.82 -13.01 10.19
C CYS A 27 3.21 -13.05 11.66
N THR A 28 4.17 -13.92 12.00
CA THR A 28 4.72 -14.12 13.36
C THR A 28 5.18 -12.81 14.03
N MET A 29 5.51 -11.77 13.26
CA MET A 29 5.84 -10.43 13.77
C MET A 29 4.66 -9.71 14.46
N CYS A 30 3.44 -9.83 13.92
CA CYS A 30 2.28 -9.12 14.48
C CYS A 30 1.71 -9.86 15.69
N LYS A 31 1.75 -11.21 15.67
CA LYS A 31 1.23 -12.04 16.75
C LYS A 31 1.99 -11.84 18.06
N THR A 32 3.32 -11.87 18.01
CA THR A 32 4.17 -11.71 19.20
C THR A 32 3.99 -10.34 19.85
N ASN A 33 3.89 -9.28 19.05
CA ASN A 33 3.71 -7.92 19.56
C ASN A 33 2.32 -7.72 20.19
N ILE A 34 1.26 -8.30 19.59
CA ILE A 34 -0.09 -8.26 20.16
C ILE A 34 -0.17 -9.09 21.44
N GLU A 35 0.47 -10.26 21.48
CA GLU A 35 0.44 -11.14 22.65
C GLU A 35 1.21 -10.53 23.83
N ASN A 36 2.33 -9.86 23.58
CA ASN A 36 3.07 -9.10 24.60
C ASN A 36 2.24 -7.91 25.11
N ALA A 37 1.65 -7.12 24.21
CA ALA A 37 0.83 -5.99 24.62
C ALA A 37 -0.46 -6.43 25.37
N ARG A 38 -1.01 -7.62 25.06
CA ARG A 38 -2.11 -8.23 25.81
C ARG A 38 -1.69 -8.67 27.21
N LYS A 39 -0.48 -9.23 27.36
CA LYS A 39 0.10 -9.61 28.66
C LYS A 39 0.32 -8.39 29.55
N ASP A 40 0.63 -7.24 28.96
CA ASP A 40 0.75 -5.95 29.66
C ASP A 40 -0.59 -5.23 29.89
N GLY A 41 -1.73 -5.89 29.62
CA GLY A 41 -3.08 -5.36 29.90
C GLY A 41 -3.70 -4.51 28.78
N HIS A 42 -3.03 -4.31 27.65
CA HIS A 42 -3.54 -3.53 26.53
C HIS A 42 -4.32 -4.42 25.55
N THR A 43 -5.64 -4.52 25.74
CA THR A 43 -6.54 -5.39 24.95
C THR A 43 -6.82 -4.88 23.52
N MET A 44 -6.54 -3.61 23.24
CA MET A 44 -6.98 -2.84 22.06
C MET A 44 -6.05 -2.93 20.83
N VAL A 45 -4.96 -3.68 20.93
CA VAL A 45 -3.79 -3.54 20.03
C VAL A 45 -4.06 -4.05 18.60
N GLY A 46 -5.01 -4.97 18.43
CA GLY A 46 -5.31 -5.59 17.13
C GLY A 46 -5.93 -4.63 16.10
N SER A 47 -6.81 -3.72 16.50
CA SER A 47 -7.45 -2.75 15.59
C SER A 47 -6.52 -1.57 15.27
N THR A 48 -5.67 -1.17 16.21
CA THR A 48 -4.65 -0.13 16.01
C THR A 48 -3.60 -0.52 14.98
N LEU A 49 -3.28 -1.81 14.85
CA LEU A 49 -2.25 -2.28 13.91
C LEU A 49 -2.66 -2.16 12.44
N ASN A 50 -3.91 -2.51 12.10
CA ASN A 50 -4.41 -2.36 10.72
C ASN A 50 -4.43 -0.89 10.28
N ASN A 51 -4.86 -0.01 11.19
CA ASN A 51 -4.82 1.43 10.96
C ASN A 51 -3.37 1.95 10.82
N GLY A 52 -2.42 1.39 11.57
CA GLY A 52 -1.00 1.73 11.46
C GLY A 52 -0.38 1.35 10.11
N ILE A 53 -0.75 0.21 9.54
CA ILE A 53 -0.27 -0.22 8.20
C ILE A 53 -0.80 0.72 7.12
N MET A 54 -2.09 1.08 7.16
CA MET A 54 -2.64 2.06 6.22
C MET A 54 -1.95 3.42 6.36
N TYR A 55 -1.66 3.86 7.58
CA TYR A 55 -0.98 5.14 7.81
C TYR A 55 0.45 5.14 7.24
N LEU A 56 1.21 4.07 7.46
CA LEU A 56 2.57 3.89 6.93
C LEU A 56 2.59 3.78 5.40
N LEU A 57 1.57 3.18 4.79
CA LEU A 57 1.46 3.08 3.34
C LEU A 57 1.06 4.42 2.71
N VAL A 58 0.09 5.14 3.29
CA VAL A 58 -0.42 6.40 2.72
C VAL A 58 0.60 7.53 2.83
N LEU A 59 1.37 7.58 3.91
CA LEU A 59 2.34 8.64 4.17
C LEU A 59 3.33 8.92 3.02
N PRO A 60 4.06 7.94 2.46
CA PRO A 60 5.00 8.20 1.37
C PRO A 60 4.33 8.72 0.10
N TYR A 61 3.12 8.26 -0.23
CA TYR A 61 2.38 8.76 -1.39
C TYR A 61 1.85 10.17 -1.17
N ALA A 62 1.36 10.48 0.03
CA ALA A 62 0.90 11.82 0.39
C ALA A 62 2.05 12.83 0.29
N ILE A 63 3.21 12.48 0.85
CA ILE A 63 4.44 13.30 0.79
C ILE A 63 4.85 13.52 -0.68
N ALA A 64 4.96 12.46 -1.47
CA ALA A 64 5.33 12.56 -2.88
C ALA A 64 4.33 13.43 -3.68
N GLY A 65 3.03 13.31 -3.41
CA GLY A 65 1.99 14.11 -4.04
C GLY A 65 2.12 15.61 -3.75
N VAL A 66 2.37 15.98 -2.49
CA VAL A 66 2.56 17.38 -2.09
C VAL A 66 3.82 17.97 -2.74
N PHE A 67 4.95 17.26 -2.66
CA PHE A 67 6.19 17.71 -3.30
C PHE A 67 6.05 17.83 -4.82
N GLY A 68 5.42 16.84 -5.47
CA GLY A 68 5.15 16.86 -6.90
C GLY A 68 4.27 18.03 -7.32
N PHE A 69 3.21 18.33 -6.55
CA PHE A 69 2.32 19.46 -6.82
C PHE A 69 3.03 20.81 -6.71
N ILE A 70 3.81 21.02 -5.64
CA ILE A 70 4.58 22.26 -5.44
C ILE A 70 5.60 22.43 -6.58
N TYR A 71 6.31 21.36 -6.93
CA TYR A 71 7.28 21.37 -8.03
C TYR A 71 6.62 21.73 -9.36
N TYR A 72 5.48 21.09 -9.69
CA TYR A 72 4.76 21.34 -10.94
C TYR A 72 4.29 22.80 -11.05
N LYS A 73 3.75 23.36 -9.95
CA LYS A 73 3.32 24.77 -9.92
C LYS A 73 4.50 25.70 -10.21
N LYS A 74 5.64 25.48 -9.54
CA LYS A 74 6.85 26.28 -9.74
C LYS A 74 7.44 26.13 -11.14
N TYR A 75 7.43 24.92 -11.69
CA TYR A 75 7.87 24.66 -13.06
C TYR A 75 7.04 25.45 -14.08
N LYS A 76 5.71 25.49 -13.92
CA LYS A 76 4.81 26.24 -14.80
C LYS A 76 5.02 27.75 -14.70
N GLU A 77 5.19 28.28 -13.47
CA GLU A 77 5.52 29.70 -13.24
C GLU A 77 6.83 30.09 -13.95
N ARG A 78 7.88 29.27 -13.81
CA ARG A 78 9.16 29.50 -14.49
C ARG A 78 9.04 29.43 -16.00
N LYS A 79 8.37 28.41 -16.54
CA LYS A 79 8.17 28.27 -18.00
C LYS A 79 7.42 29.46 -18.60
N ALA A 80 6.42 29.99 -17.90
CA ALA A 80 5.70 31.19 -18.33
C ALA A 80 6.60 32.44 -18.29
N ALA A 81 7.42 32.60 -17.25
CA ALA A 81 8.38 33.69 -17.15
C ALA A 81 9.49 33.61 -18.21
N ASP A 82 9.98 32.41 -18.51
CA ASP A 82 11.00 32.17 -19.54
C ASP A 82 10.43 32.43 -20.95
N ALA A 83 9.17 32.05 -21.21
CA ALA A 83 8.48 32.36 -22.47
C ALA A 83 8.26 33.87 -22.66
N ALA A 84 7.96 34.61 -21.59
CA ALA A 84 7.79 36.06 -21.63
C ALA A 84 9.10 36.84 -21.85
N LYS A 85 10.27 36.23 -21.60
CA LYS A 85 11.59 36.82 -21.87
C LYS A 85 12.12 36.51 -23.28
N ALA A 86 11.52 35.56 -23.98
CA ALA A 86 11.96 35.09 -25.30
C ALA A 86 11.23 35.76 -26.47
N GLY A 87 10.19 36.56 -26.20
CA GLY A 87 9.50 37.41 -27.18
C GLY A 87 9.84 38.87 -26.95
#